data_AF-A0A942ZYE1-F1
#
_entry.id   AF-A0A942ZYE1-F1
#
_cell.length_a   1.000
_cell.length_b   1.000
_cell.length_c   1.000
_cell.angle_alpha   90.00
_cell.angle_beta   90.00
_cell.angle_gamma   90.00
#
_symmetry.space_group_name_H-M   'P 1'
#
loop_
_entity.id
_entity.type
_entity.pdbx_description
1 polymer ?
#
loop_
_entity_poly.entity_id
_entity_poly.type
_entity_poly.pdbx_seq_one_letter_code
_entity_poly.pdbx_strand_id
1 'polypeptide(L)'
;MEQKAFELIQEKLQEALGEQGFGAAAPIESESGRAVMFSTGEVAYGLFYETKQKRFVLRSTSMKTPTEPGEWRQLSLWLFDEKENNMADAESIANDFLEIVQGSKRREMVKSAKKRRKKDEENNADPQFFLNRLVPIFPELRDEMNEERIVYGQVRPAIFAKEKVAPKCEQLALHYKDSEPMKRLCTVLCEMYGAGDMDTRAVIQFGVLNNIGDAAIQSIIENFTEGCDLQKVYKHSRKLIGKKIKPEKQKKQKKVEARLNG
;
A
#
# COMPACT_ATOMS: atom_id res chain seq x y z
N MET A 1 -0.77 21.22 32.25
CA MET A 1 -1.78 21.18 31.15
C MET A 1 -1.36 20.22 30.03
N GLU A 2 -0.06 20.11 29.78
CA GLU A 2 0.59 19.26 28.77
C GLU A 2 0.07 17.82 28.72
N GLN A 3 -0.17 17.20 29.88
CA GLN A 3 -0.72 15.84 29.95
C GLN A 3 -2.10 15.72 29.28
N LYS A 4 -3.00 16.66 29.56
CA LYS A 4 -4.35 16.66 28.98
C LYS A 4 -4.30 16.92 27.47
N ALA A 5 -3.39 17.79 27.03
CA ALA A 5 -3.14 18.03 25.61
C ALA A 5 -2.62 16.76 24.91
N PHE A 6 -1.68 16.04 25.54
CA PHE A 6 -1.16 14.78 25.03
C PHE A 6 -2.25 13.72 24.90
N GLU A 7 -3.04 13.53 25.96
CA GLU A 7 -4.16 12.57 25.99
C GLU A 7 -5.20 12.89 24.92
N LEU A 8 -5.54 14.17 24.74
CA LEU A 8 -6.47 14.61 23.69
C LEU A 8 -5.95 14.30 22.28
N ILE A 9 -4.69 14.65 21.97
CA ILE A 9 -4.09 14.39 20.67
C ILE A 9 -3.99 12.87 20.43
N GLN A 10 -3.61 12.11 21.46
CA GLN A 10 -3.56 10.64 21.41
C GLN A 10 -4.92 10.02 21.11
N GLU A 11 -5.98 10.46 21.80
CA GLU A 11 -7.34 9.92 21.61
C GLU A 11 -7.85 10.14 20.19
N LYS A 12 -7.67 11.37 19.66
CA LYS A 12 -8.05 11.70 18.29
C LYS A 12 -7.26 10.89 17.27
N LEU A 13 -5.95 10.74 17.47
CA LEU A 13 -5.12 9.88 16.62
C LEU A 13 -5.52 8.41 16.73
N GLN A 14 -5.88 7.92 17.91
CA GLN A 14 -6.31 6.54 18.13
C GLN A 14 -7.57 6.21 17.34
N GLU A 15 -8.57 7.10 17.38
CA GLU A 15 -9.81 6.94 16.61
C GLU A 15 -9.48 6.87 15.11
N ALA A 16 -8.72 7.85 14.62
CA ALA A 16 -8.36 7.97 13.21
C ALA A 16 -7.51 6.81 12.67
N LEU A 17 -6.51 6.37 13.43
CA LEU A 17 -5.59 5.30 13.04
C LEU A 17 -6.22 3.92 13.28
N GLY A 18 -7.10 3.77 14.28
CA GLY A 18 -7.88 2.57 14.50
C GLY A 18 -8.79 2.23 13.32
N GLU A 19 -9.43 3.24 12.70
CA GLU A 19 -10.20 3.04 11.46
C GLU A 19 -9.35 2.50 10.30
N GLN A 20 -8.04 2.76 10.33
CA GLN A 20 -7.04 2.36 9.33
C GLN A 20 -6.35 1.03 9.66
N GLY A 21 -6.71 0.37 10.77
CA GLY A 21 -6.17 -0.92 11.17
C GLY A 21 -4.90 -0.87 12.01
N PHE A 22 -4.51 0.31 12.51
CA PHE A 22 -3.48 0.41 13.54
C PHE A 22 -4.03 -0.08 14.89
N GLY A 23 -3.18 -0.74 15.67
CA GLY A 23 -3.50 -1.18 17.02
C GLY A 23 -3.65 -0.03 18.02
N ALA A 24 -3.95 -0.40 19.27
CA ALA A 24 -4.02 0.55 20.37
C ALA A 24 -2.67 1.22 20.64
N ALA A 25 -2.70 2.46 21.10
CA ALA A 25 -1.54 3.22 21.51
C ALA A 25 -0.74 2.44 22.57
N ALA A 26 0.50 2.08 22.23
CA ALA A 26 1.44 1.43 23.12
C ALA A 26 2.48 2.46 23.59
N PRO A 27 2.74 2.59 24.90
CA PRO A 27 3.83 3.42 25.40
C PRO A 27 5.17 2.96 24.81
N ILE A 28 6.03 3.91 24.46
CA ILE A 28 7.42 3.64 24.06
C ILE A 28 8.38 4.47 24.88
N GLU A 29 9.59 3.96 25.10
CA GLU A 29 10.63 4.72 25.78
C GLU A 29 11.01 5.97 24.99
N SER A 30 11.14 7.10 25.70
CA SER A 30 11.54 8.38 25.13
C SER A 30 12.44 9.09 26.13
N GLU A 31 13.70 9.31 25.77
CA GLU A 31 14.67 10.04 26.60
C GLU A 31 14.28 11.52 26.80
N SER A 32 13.44 12.04 25.91
CA SER A 32 13.08 13.45 25.80
C SER A 32 11.70 13.80 26.38
N GLY A 33 10.91 12.83 26.83
CA GLY A 33 9.59 13.09 27.40
C GLY A 33 8.63 11.90 27.24
N ARG A 34 7.41 12.16 26.75
CA ARG A 34 6.35 11.14 26.62
C ARG A 34 6.22 10.69 25.18
N ALA A 35 5.95 9.41 24.97
CA ALA A 35 5.72 8.90 23.64
C ALA A 35 4.78 7.68 23.62
N VAL A 36 3.94 7.62 22.59
CA VAL A 36 3.10 6.46 22.30
C VAL A 36 3.20 6.11 20.82
N MET A 37 3.08 4.82 20.52
CA MET A 37 3.14 4.26 19.18
C MET A 37 1.83 3.57 18.82
N PHE A 38 1.37 3.80 17.60
CA PHE A 38 0.29 3.07 16.94
C PHE A 38 0.92 2.23 15.84
N SER A 39 0.69 0.91 15.83
CA SER A 39 1.37 -0.01 14.90
C SER A 39 0.40 -0.97 14.22
N THR A 40 0.67 -1.31 12.97
CA THR A 40 0.04 -2.44 12.26
C THR A 40 0.88 -3.73 12.33
N GLY A 41 2.05 -3.68 12.96
CA GLY A 41 3.08 -4.72 12.93
C GLY A 41 4.09 -4.56 11.78
N GLU A 42 3.75 -3.79 10.73
CA GLU A 42 4.65 -3.49 9.60
C GLU A 42 5.10 -2.02 9.59
N VAL A 43 4.21 -1.12 9.97
CA VAL A 43 4.44 0.33 10.02
C VAL A 43 3.84 0.91 11.28
N ALA A 44 4.45 1.98 11.77
CA ALA A 44 4.01 2.67 12.96
C ALA A 44 4.03 4.19 12.83
N TYR A 45 3.08 4.83 13.50
CA TYR A 45 3.10 6.25 13.82
C TYR A 45 3.41 6.42 15.30
N GLY A 46 4.22 7.42 15.63
CA GLY A 46 4.55 7.78 17.00
C GLY A 46 4.14 9.22 17.30
N LEU A 47 3.43 9.42 18.40
CA LEU A 47 3.17 10.73 18.99
C LEU A 47 4.18 10.95 20.11
N PHE A 48 4.99 11.99 19.99
CA PHE A 48 6.00 12.36 20.98
C PHE A 48 5.68 13.73 21.56
N TYR A 49 5.92 13.90 22.86
CA TYR A 49 6.04 15.20 23.49
C TYR A 49 7.41 15.32 24.13
N GLU A 50 8.21 16.26 23.61
CA GLU A 50 9.57 16.50 24.07
C GLU A 50 9.56 17.63 25.10
N THR A 51 9.64 17.29 26.39
CA THR A 51 9.40 18.21 27.51
C THR A 51 10.41 19.37 27.53
N LYS A 52 11.70 19.11 27.22
CA LYS A 52 12.73 20.17 27.23
C LYS A 52 12.51 21.20 26.13
N GLN A 53 12.09 20.75 24.96
CA GLN A 53 11.86 21.58 23.78
C GLN A 53 10.41 22.07 23.69
N LYS A 54 9.54 21.64 24.61
CA LYS A 54 8.12 21.98 24.68
C LYS A 54 7.42 21.83 23.34
N ARG A 55 7.49 20.64 22.76
CA ARG A 55 6.96 20.40 21.42
C ARG A 55 6.35 19.02 21.25
N PHE A 56 5.27 18.98 20.49
CA PHE A 56 4.70 17.76 19.93
C PHE A 56 5.37 17.42 18.62
N VAL A 57 5.66 16.14 18.42
CA VAL A 57 6.25 15.61 17.18
C VAL A 57 5.49 14.38 16.75
N LEU A 58 4.99 14.40 15.52
CA LEU A 58 4.45 13.22 14.84
C LEU A 58 5.58 12.60 14.02
N ARG A 59 5.81 11.30 14.22
CA ARG A 59 6.83 10.55 13.49
C ARG A 59 6.22 9.29 12.87
N SER A 60 6.87 8.74 11.85
CA SER A 60 6.58 7.40 11.33
C SER A 60 7.83 6.56 11.19
N THR A 61 7.66 5.25 11.17
CA THR A 61 8.73 4.29 10.92
C THR A 61 8.16 3.01 10.32
N SER A 62 9.03 2.27 9.62
CA SER A 62 8.83 0.84 9.39
C SER A 62 9.18 0.05 10.65
N MET A 63 8.55 -1.11 10.84
CA MET A 63 8.80 -2.00 11.97
C MET A 63 9.90 -3.01 11.62
N LYS A 64 10.88 -3.20 12.51
CA LYS A 64 11.89 -4.27 12.38
C LYS A 64 11.32 -5.62 12.78
N THR A 65 10.56 -5.63 13.87
CA THR A 65 9.74 -6.74 14.35
C THR A 65 8.35 -6.19 14.71
N PRO A 66 7.31 -7.01 14.90
CA PRO A 66 5.96 -6.50 15.20
C PRO A 66 5.88 -5.54 16.41
N THR A 67 6.87 -5.56 17.30
CA THR A 67 6.97 -4.72 18.50
C THR A 67 8.12 -3.73 18.48
N GLU A 68 9.08 -3.85 17.57
CA GLU A 68 10.30 -3.03 17.55
C GLU A 68 10.28 -2.03 16.38
N PRO A 69 10.20 -0.71 16.67
CA PRO A 69 10.27 0.32 15.64
C PRO A 69 11.68 0.42 15.03
N GLY A 70 11.73 0.75 13.74
CA GLY A 70 12.94 1.16 13.04
C GLY A 70 13.35 2.61 13.34
N GLU A 71 14.05 3.24 12.39
CA GLU A 71 14.42 4.64 12.52
C GLU A 71 13.22 5.58 12.31
N TRP A 72 12.97 6.42 13.30
CA TRP A 72 11.87 7.37 13.26
C TRP A 72 12.13 8.53 12.30
N ARG A 73 11.24 8.70 11.33
CA ARG A 73 11.16 9.87 10.45
C ARG A 73 10.17 10.87 11.00
N GLN A 74 10.58 12.13 11.15
CA GLN A 74 9.68 13.22 11.53
C GLN A 74 8.72 13.57 10.38
N LEU A 75 7.42 13.63 10.70
CA LEU A 75 6.36 14.04 9.77
C LEU A 75 5.88 15.46 10.03
N SER A 76 5.71 15.83 11.30
CA SER A 76 5.29 17.17 11.70
C SER A 76 5.74 17.49 13.13
N LEU A 77 5.83 18.78 13.43
CA LEU A 77 6.33 19.32 14.68
C LEU A 77 5.57 20.60 15.03
N TRP A 78 5.15 20.69 16.29
CA TRP A 78 4.43 21.84 16.83
C TRP A 78 4.99 22.22 18.20
N LEU A 79 5.24 23.51 18.43
CA LEU A 79 5.55 24.02 19.77
C LEU A 79 4.28 24.02 20.62
N PHE A 80 4.41 23.65 21.88
CA PHE A 80 3.34 23.69 22.86
C PHE A 80 3.92 23.94 24.26
N ASP A 81 3.75 25.17 24.74
CA ASP A 81 4.10 25.61 26.09
C ASP A 81 2.81 25.87 26.87
N GLU A 82 2.62 25.21 28.02
CA GLU A 82 1.41 25.41 28.84
C GLU A 82 1.22 26.84 29.38
N LYS A 83 2.24 27.68 29.30
CA LYS A 83 2.15 29.11 29.66
C LYS A 83 1.55 29.97 28.54
N GLU A 84 1.74 29.57 27.29
CA GLU A 84 1.35 30.36 26.10
C GLU A 84 0.19 29.70 25.36
N ASN A 85 0.02 28.39 25.51
CA ASN A 85 -0.95 27.59 24.79
C ASN A 85 -2.06 27.05 25.69
N ASN A 86 -3.20 26.79 25.07
CA ASN A 86 -4.39 26.25 25.69
C ASN A 86 -4.87 24.98 24.96
N MET A 87 -6.03 24.45 25.37
CA MET A 87 -6.56 23.22 24.77
C MET A 87 -7.04 23.38 23.33
N ALA A 88 -7.40 24.59 22.87
CA ALA A 88 -7.73 24.84 21.47
C ALA A 88 -6.49 24.76 20.57
N ASP A 89 -5.31 25.14 21.09
CA ASP A 89 -4.04 24.90 20.39
C ASP A 89 -3.76 23.41 20.28
N ALA A 90 -4.00 22.64 21.35
CA ALA A 90 -3.86 21.18 21.32
C ALA A 90 -4.84 20.53 20.31
N GLU A 91 -6.07 21.04 20.20
CA GLU A 91 -7.01 20.61 19.16
C GLU A 91 -6.53 20.94 17.75
N SER A 92 -5.92 22.12 17.55
CA SER A 92 -5.36 22.53 16.26
C SER A 92 -4.19 21.63 15.87
N ILE A 93 -3.27 21.34 16.80
CA ILE A 93 -2.18 20.38 16.60
C ILE A 93 -2.73 18.99 16.26
N ALA A 94 -3.78 18.54 16.97
CA ALA A 94 -4.42 17.27 16.68
C ALA A 94 -5.00 17.25 15.26
N ASN A 95 -5.69 18.31 14.83
CA ASN A 95 -6.28 18.39 13.50
C ASN A 95 -5.20 18.34 12.40
N ASP A 96 -4.09 19.06 12.58
CA ASP A 96 -2.97 19.01 11.64
C ASP A 96 -2.35 17.61 11.54
N PHE A 97 -2.14 16.94 12.68
CA PHE A 97 -1.67 15.56 12.69
C PHE A 97 -2.69 14.61 12.05
N LEU A 98 -3.99 14.84 12.29
CA LEU A 98 -5.06 14.09 11.66
C LEU A 98 -5.04 14.24 10.14
N GLU A 99 -4.87 15.45 9.61
CA GLU A 99 -4.77 15.66 8.16
C GLU A 99 -3.62 14.88 7.54
N ILE A 100 -2.46 14.83 8.23
CA ILE A 100 -1.29 14.07 7.79
C ILE A 100 -1.58 12.56 7.79
N VAL A 101 -2.13 12.02 8.88
CA VAL A 101 -2.38 10.57 8.98
C VAL A 101 -3.63 10.10 8.24
N GLN A 102 -4.56 11.01 7.91
CA GLN A 102 -5.83 10.71 7.24
C GLN A 102 -5.90 11.16 5.78
N GLY A 103 -4.83 11.73 5.22
CA GLY A 103 -4.79 12.43 3.93
C GLY A 103 -5.85 12.00 2.92
N SER A 104 -6.59 12.97 2.36
CA SER A 104 -7.87 12.87 1.63
C SER A 104 -8.19 11.60 0.83
N LYS A 105 -7.20 10.98 0.17
CA LYS A 105 -7.37 9.71 -0.56
C LYS A 105 -7.64 8.51 0.35
N ARG A 106 -7.17 8.51 1.60
CA ARG A 106 -7.18 7.35 2.51
C ARG A 106 -8.59 6.99 3.02
N ARG A 107 -9.43 7.98 3.36
CA ARG A 107 -10.82 7.76 3.85
C ARG A 107 -11.73 7.10 2.81
N GLU A 108 -11.66 7.53 1.55
CA GLU A 108 -12.43 6.90 0.45
C GLU A 108 -11.95 5.47 0.16
N MET A 109 -10.62 5.28 0.20
CA MET A 109 -9.99 3.99 -0.02
C MET A 109 -10.32 2.97 1.09
N VAL A 110 -10.29 3.34 2.38
CA VAL A 110 -10.65 2.44 3.50
C VAL A 110 -12.12 2.01 3.41
N LYS A 111 -13.02 2.93 3.05
CA LYS A 111 -14.44 2.60 2.80
C LYS A 111 -14.59 1.64 1.60
N SER A 112 -13.78 1.81 0.55
CA SER A 112 -13.80 0.92 -0.61
C SER A 112 -13.19 -0.47 -0.31
N ALA A 113 -12.12 -0.54 0.50
CA ALA A 113 -11.46 -1.78 0.91
C ALA A 113 -12.34 -2.60 1.86
N LYS A 114 -13.03 -1.95 2.82
CA LYS A 114 -14.05 -2.61 3.67
C LYS A 114 -15.23 -3.17 2.86
N LYS A 115 -15.63 -2.50 1.77
CA LYS A 115 -16.65 -3.01 0.83
C LYS A 115 -16.16 -4.19 -0.01
N ARG A 116 -14.89 -4.19 -0.45
CA ARG A 116 -14.28 -5.30 -1.22
C ARG A 116 -14.08 -6.55 -0.36
N ARG A 117 -13.56 -6.40 0.87
CA ARG A 117 -13.38 -7.52 1.83
C ARG A 117 -14.67 -8.24 2.21
N LYS A 118 -15.83 -7.59 2.10
CA LYS A 118 -17.14 -8.21 2.36
C LYS A 118 -17.64 -9.10 1.22
N LYS A 119 -16.97 -9.10 0.06
CA LYS A 119 -17.43 -9.79 -1.15
C LYS A 119 -16.54 -10.96 -1.56
N ASP A 120 -15.26 -10.97 -1.19
CA ASP A 120 -14.29 -11.98 -1.60
C ASP A 120 -13.75 -12.77 -0.39
N GLU A 121 -14.61 -13.61 0.20
CA GLU A 121 -14.21 -14.67 1.14
C GLU A 121 -13.74 -15.95 0.43
N GLU A 122 -13.48 -15.87 -0.88
CA GLU A 122 -12.77 -16.91 -1.61
C GLU A 122 -11.29 -16.61 -1.64
N ASN A 123 -10.51 -17.64 -1.31
CA ASN A 123 -9.07 -17.72 -1.11
C ASN A 123 -8.26 -17.41 -2.39
N ASN A 124 -8.54 -16.29 -3.06
CA ASN A 124 -8.01 -15.95 -4.36
C ASN A 124 -6.70 -15.16 -4.18
N ALA A 125 -5.73 -15.43 -5.06
CA ALA A 125 -4.41 -14.82 -4.99
C ALA A 125 -4.50 -13.34 -5.42
N ASP A 126 -4.73 -12.43 -4.46
CA ASP A 126 -4.96 -11.01 -4.69
C ASP A 126 -3.67 -10.22 -5.03
N PRO A 127 -3.77 -8.95 -5.47
CA PRO A 127 -2.60 -8.18 -5.86
C PRO A 127 -1.60 -7.94 -4.72
N GLN A 128 -2.06 -7.93 -3.47
CA GLN A 128 -1.17 -7.75 -2.32
C GLN A 128 -0.36 -9.03 -2.08
N PHE A 129 -1.00 -10.19 -2.19
CA PHE A 129 -0.36 -11.49 -2.11
C PHE A 129 0.66 -11.66 -3.23
N PHE A 130 0.35 -11.22 -4.46
CA PHE A 130 1.30 -11.16 -5.56
C PHE A 130 2.57 -10.37 -5.21
N LEU A 131 2.42 -9.14 -4.73
CA LEU A 131 3.56 -8.29 -4.38
C LEU A 131 4.38 -8.90 -3.23
N ASN A 132 3.73 -9.50 -2.24
CA ASN A 132 4.41 -10.19 -1.15
C ASN A 132 5.22 -11.41 -1.64
N ARG A 133 4.74 -12.14 -2.66
CA ARG A 133 5.46 -13.26 -3.29
C ARG A 133 6.73 -12.83 -4.04
N LEU A 134 6.86 -11.55 -4.39
CA LEU A 134 8.06 -11.00 -5.03
C LEU A 134 9.15 -10.59 -4.03
N VAL A 135 8.81 -10.37 -2.75
CA VAL A 135 9.78 -9.95 -1.71
C VAL A 135 10.97 -10.93 -1.55
N PRO A 136 10.80 -12.26 -1.63
CA PRO A 136 11.95 -13.18 -1.58
C PRO A 136 12.91 -13.06 -2.78
N ILE A 137 12.47 -12.45 -3.89
CA ILE A 137 13.27 -12.21 -5.10
C ILE A 137 13.88 -10.81 -5.06
N PHE A 138 13.10 -9.83 -4.60
CA PHE A 138 13.46 -8.42 -4.48
C PHE A 138 13.19 -7.94 -3.04
N PRO A 139 14.11 -8.18 -2.09
CA PRO A 139 13.91 -7.89 -0.68
C PRO A 139 13.54 -6.42 -0.38
N GLU A 140 14.05 -5.50 -1.18
CA GLU A 140 13.81 -4.06 -1.06
C GLU A 140 12.34 -3.66 -1.30
N LEU A 141 11.55 -4.51 -1.99
CA LEU A 141 10.12 -4.25 -2.17
C LEU A 141 9.38 -4.17 -0.85
N ARG A 142 9.88 -4.81 0.22
CA ARG A 142 9.27 -4.72 1.55
C ARG A 142 9.22 -3.28 2.05
N ASP A 143 10.36 -2.59 1.99
CA ASP A 143 10.47 -1.22 2.50
C ASP A 143 9.76 -0.24 1.57
N GLU A 144 9.84 -0.45 0.25
CA GLU A 144 9.11 0.36 -0.74
C GLU A 144 7.58 0.23 -0.58
N MET A 145 7.06 -0.97 -0.30
CA MET A 145 5.64 -1.16 0.00
C MET A 145 5.24 -0.46 1.31
N ASN A 146 6.11 -0.50 2.33
CA ASN A 146 5.86 0.19 3.59
C ASN A 146 5.83 1.71 3.40
N GLU A 147 6.72 2.26 2.57
CA GLU A 147 6.68 3.68 2.22
C GLU A 147 5.36 4.05 1.52
N GLU A 148 4.88 3.24 0.58
CA GLU A 148 3.56 3.47 -0.02
C GLU A 148 2.43 3.42 1.00
N ARG A 149 2.50 2.52 2.00
CA ARG A 149 1.53 2.50 3.11
C ARG A 149 1.60 3.75 3.96
N ILE A 150 2.79 4.26 4.25
CA ILE A 150 2.98 5.50 5.00
C ILE A 150 2.38 6.68 4.24
N VAL A 151 2.68 6.79 2.94
CA VAL A 151 2.28 7.94 2.11
C VAL A 151 0.81 7.86 1.71
N TYR A 152 0.35 6.69 1.24
CA TYR A 152 -0.97 6.53 0.63
C TYR A 152 -1.96 5.73 1.50
N GLY A 153 -1.52 5.13 2.60
CA GLY A 153 -2.35 4.32 3.51
C GLY A 153 -2.52 2.86 3.07
N GLN A 154 -2.15 2.55 1.84
CA GLN A 154 -2.11 1.20 1.29
C GLN A 154 -1.14 1.18 0.11
N VAL A 155 -0.68 -0.01 -0.24
CA VAL A 155 0.01 -0.22 -1.51
C VAL A 155 -1.01 -0.04 -2.64
N ARG A 156 -0.64 0.68 -3.69
CA ARG A 156 -1.45 0.90 -4.90
C ARG A 156 -0.94 -0.07 -5.98
N PRO A 157 -1.48 -1.28 -6.10
CA PRO A 157 -0.73 -2.39 -6.71
C PRO A 157 -0.35 -2.15 -8.17
N ALA A 158 -1.22 -1.52 -8.97
CA ALA A 158 -0.93 -1.22 -10.37
C ALA A 158 0.17 -0.16 -10.55
N ILE A 159 0.17 0.89 -9.71
CA ILE A 159 1.17 1.97 -9.77
C ILE A 159 2.48 1.46 -9.19
N PHE A 160 2.43 0.80 -8.03
CA PHE A 160 3.59 0.19 -7.40
C PHE A 160 4.28 -0.83 -8.33
N ALA A 161 3.50 -1.72 -8.96
CA ALA A 161 4.04 -2.68 -9.91
C ALA A 161 4.75 -1.99 -11.08
N LYS A 162 4.18 -0.91 -11.61
CA LYS A 162 4.78 -0.14 -12.70
C LYS A 162 6.06 0.59 -12.28
N GLU A 163 6.05 1.25 -11.13
CA GLU A 163 7.14 2.15 -10.73
C GLU A 163 8.28 1.43 -10.01
N LYS A 164 7.99 0.35 -9.29
CA LYS A 164 8.94 -0.35 -8.41
C LYS A 164 9.28 -1.75 -8.89
N VAL A 165 8.27 -2.54 -9.28
CA VAL A 165 8.48 -3.94 -9.68
C VAL A 165 9.01 -4.07 -11.10
N ALA A 166 8.40 -3.38 -12.08
CA ALA A 166 8.75 -3.51 -13.48
C ALA A 166 10.24 -3.21 -13.76
N PRO A 167 10.85 -2.13 -13.23
CA PRO A 167 12.27 -1.87 -13.43
C PRO A 167 13.18 -2.97 -12.87
N LYS A 168 12.81 -3.58 -11.75
CA LYS A 168 13.58 -4.68 -11.13
C LYS A 168 13.50 -5.96 -11.94
N CYS A 169 12.30 -6.30 -12.43
CA CYS A 169 12.09 -7.41 -13.35
C CYS A 169 12.90 -7.21 -14.64
N GLU A 170 12.92 -5.98 -15.18
CA GLU A 170 13.70 -5.64 -16.36
C GLU A 170 15.21 -5.81 -16.13
N GLN A 171 15.73 -5.26 -15.04
CA GLN A 171 17.15 -5.42 -14.69
C GLN A 171 17.54 -6.88 -14.50
N LEU A 172 16.71 -7.66 -13.81
CA LEU A 172 16.95 -9.10 -13.61
C LEU A 172 16.97 -9.85 -14.94
N ALA A 173 16.02 -9.56 -15.83
CA ALA A 173 15.93 -10.19 -17.14
C ALA A 173 17.09 -9.83 -18.06
N LEU A 174 17.58 -8.59 -18.04
CA LEU A 174 18.68 -8.14 -18.91
C LEU A 174 20.06 -8.62 -18.43
N HIS A 175 20.28 -8.67 -17.12
CA HIS A 175 21.62 -8.94 -16.57
C HIS A 175 21.79 -10.37 -16.05
N TYR A 176 20.71 -11.06 -15.70
CA TYR A 176 20.75 -12.34 -14.99
C TYR A 176 19.70 -13.34 -15.51
N LYS A 177 19.52 -13.40 -16.84
CA LYS A 177 18.46 -14.17 -17.49
C LYS A 177 18.41 -15.67 -17.16
N ASP A 178 19.54 -16.30 -16.83
CA ASP A 178 19.63 -17.75 -16.55
C ASP A 178 19.74 -18.05 -15.04
N SER A 179 19.57 -17.03 -14.20
CA SER A 179 19.76 -17.14 -12.75
C SER A 179 18.57 -17.79 -12.04
N GLU A 180 18.83 -18.35 -10.86
CA GLU A 180 17.75 -18.89 -9.99
C GLU A 180 16.69 -17.85 -9.60
N PRO A 181 17.04 -16.59 -9.26
CA PRO A 181 16.04 -15.53 -9.07
C PRO A 181 15.16 -15.30 -10.30
N MET A 182 15.72 -15.38 -11.52
CA MET A 182 14.95 -15.22 -12.75
C MET A 182 13.94 -16.37 -12.94
N LYS A 183 14.35 -17.61 -12.71
CA LYS A 183 13.43 -18.76 -12.75
C LYS A 183 12.32 -18.62 -11.72
N ARG A 184 12.65 -18.23 -10.48
CA ARG A 184 11.66 -17.98 -9.42
C ARG A 184 10.69 -16.87 -9.81
N LEU A 185 11.17 -15.79 -10.43
CA LEU A 185 10.33 -14.71 -10.93
C LEU A 185 9.32 -15.24 -11.95
N CYS A 186 9.78 -16.01 -12.93
CA CYS A 186 8.91 -16.63 -13.94
C CYS A 186 7.87 -17.56 -13.32
N THR A 187 8.27 -18.40 -12.36
CA THR A 187 7.34 -19.27 -11.62
C THR A 187 6.27 -18.45 -10.90
N VAL A 188 6.66 -17.42 -10.15
CA VAL A 188 5.71 -16.56 -9.42
C VAL A 188 4.75 -15.87 -10.39
N LEU A 189 5.24 -15.31 -11.51
CA LEU A 189 4.39 -14.66 -12.51
C LEU A 189 3.36 -15.62 -13.11
N CYS A 190 3.75 -16.85 -13.43
CA CYS A 190 2.86 -17.86 -14.00
C CYS A 190 1.83 -18.37 -12.98
N GLU A 191 2.26 -18.73 -11.76
CA GLU A 191 1.37 -19.20 -10.69
C GLU A 191 0.34 -18.13 -10.31
N MET A 192 0.81 -16.91 -10.09
CA MET A 192 -0.04 -15.80 -9.64
C MET A 192 -0.98 -15.31 -10.73
N TYR A 193 -0.62 -15.47 -12.00
CA TYR A 193 -1.56 -15.19 -13.08
C TYR A 193 -2.63 -16.28 -13.21
N GLY A 194 -2.25 -17.55 -13.07
CA GLY A 194 -3.18 -18.68 -13.14
C GLY A 194 -4.19 -18.65 -11.99
N ALA A 195 -3.70 -18.51 -10.76
CA ALA A 195 -4.49 -18.55 -9.52
C ALA A 195 -5.03 -17.18 -9.07
N GLY A 196 -4.59 -16.09 -9.69
CA GLY A 196 -4.98 -14.74 -9.29
C GLY A 196 -6.32 -14.29 -9.83
N ASP A 197 -6.93 -13.35 -9.12
CA ASP A 197 -8.13 -12.64 -9.56
C ASP A 197 -7.85 -11.72 -10.77
N MET A 198 -8.90 -11.10 -11.30
CA MET A 198 -8.77 -10.20 -12.46
C MET A 198 -7.87 -9.00 -12.17
N ASP A 199 -7.86 -8.48 -10.94
CA ASP A 199 -7.01 -7.36 -10.54
C ASP A 199 -5.54 -7.80 -10.54
N THR A 200 -5.21 -8.99 -10.07
CA THR A 200 -3.85 -9.56 -10.05
C THR A 200 -3.34 -9.83 -11.46
N ARG A 201 -4.17 -10.44 -12.29
CA ARG A 201 -3.87 -10.64 -13.72
C ARG A 201 -3.59 -9.32 -14.42
N ALA A 202 -4.39 -8.29 -14.13
CA ALA A 202 -4.21 -6.95 -14.68
C ALA A 202 -2.92 -6.29 -14.16
N VAL A 203 -2.58 -6.44 -12.88
CA VAL A 203 -1.33 -5.92 -12.30
C VAL A 203 -0.11 -6.60 -12.93
N ILE A 204 -0.13 -7.91 -13.11
CA ILE A 204 0.95 -8.64 -13.79
C ILE A 204 1.11 -8.14 -15.23
N GLN A 205 0.03 -8.09 -16.01
CA GLN A 205 0.11 -7.70 -17.42
C GLN A 205 0.39 -6.20 -17.63
N PHE A 206 -0.43 -5.34 -17.05
CA PHE A 206 -0.42 -3.90 -17.31
C PHE A 206 0.47 -3.12 -16.35
N GLY A 207 0.69 -3.64 -15.14
CA GLY A 207 1.60 -3.06 -14.15
C GLY A 207 3.04 -3.49 -14.37
N VAL A 208 3.29 -4.78 -14.64
CA VAL A 208 4.66 -5.29 -14.82
C VAL A 208 5.03 -5.45 -16.29
N LEU A 209 4.45 -6.42 -16.99
CA LEU A 209 4.94 -6.86 -18.31
C LEU A 209 4.84 -5.79 -19.41
N ASN A 210 3.85 -4.91 -19.36
CA ASN A 210 3.71 -3.84 -20.34
C ASN A 210 4.64 -2.64 -20.08
N ASN A 211 5.34 -2.59 -18.93
CA ASN A 211 6.24 -1.49 -18.56
C ASN A 211 7.72 -1.88 -18.58
N ILE A 212 8.09 -3.02 -19.15
CA ILE A 212 9.49 -3.42 -19.38
C ILE A 212 9.82 -3.40 -20.88
N GLY A 213 11.09 -3.30 -21.24
CA GLY A 213 11.56 -3.30 -22.63
C GLY A 213 11.33 -4.62 -23.38
N ASP A 214 11.45 -4.56 -24.70
CA ASP A 214 11.26 -5.72 -25.60
C ASP A 214 12.37 -6.78 -25.44
N ALA A 215 13.60 -6.38 -25.13
CA ALA A 215 14.68 -7.33 -24.87
C ALA A 215 14.44 -8.09 -23.55
N ALA A 216 14.07 -7.37 -22.49
CA ALA A 216 13.79 -7.96 -21.19
C ALA A 216 12.61 -8.94 -21.25
N ILE A 217 11.49 -8.53 -21.86
CA ILE A 217 10.32 -9.42 -21.95
C ILE A 217 10.66 -10.72 -22.67
N GLN A 218 11.46 -10.68 -23.74
CA GLN A 218 11.86 -11.86 -24.48
C GLN A 218 12.60 -12.86 -23.57
N SER A 219 13.54 -12.38 -22.76
CA SER A 219 14.24 -13.20 -21.77
C SER A 219 13.31 -13.77 -20.69
N ILE A 220 12.30 -13.00 -20.27
CA ILE A 220 11.29 -13.48 -19.31
C ILE A 220 10.45 -14.62 -19.93
N ILE A 221 10.00 -14.46 -21.17
CA ILE A 221 9.13 -15.44 -21.85
C ILE A 221 9.85 -16.76 -22.10
N GLU A 222 11.12 -16.69 -22.49
CA GLU A 222 11.99 -17.87 -22.69
C GLU A 222 12.13 -18.70 -21.41
N ASN A 223 12.01 -18.06 -20.24
CA ASN A 223 12.12 -18.71 -18.93
C ASN A 223 10.76 -19.08 -18.31
N PHE A 224 9.63 -18.81 -18.99
CA PHE A 224 8.33 -19.24 -18.48
C PHE A 224 8.18 -20.75 -18.53
N THR A 225 7.55 -21.30 -17.50
CA THR A 225 7.27 -22.73 -17.41
C THR A 225 6.35 -23.19 -18.55
N GLU A 226 6.53 -24.43 -19.00
CA GLU A 226 5.64 -25.02 -20.00
C GLU A 226 4.18 -24.98 -19.52
N GLY A 227 3.27 -24.57 -20.41
CA GLY A 227 1.84 -24.44 -20.09
C GLY A 227 1.44 -23.15 -19.38
N CYS A 228 2.37 -22.21 -19.16
CA CYS A 228 2.05 -20.91 -18.58
C CYS A 228 1.15 -20.09 -19.51
N ASP A 229 -0.11 -19.86 -19.13
CA ASP A 229 -1.07 -19.09 -19.93
C ASP A 229 -0.56 -17.69 -20.25
N LEU A 230 0.27 -17.11 -19.38
CA LEU A 230 0.91 -15.82 -19.57
C LEU A 230 1.69 -15.72 -20.90
N GLN A 231 2.33 -16.82 -21.33
CA GLN A 231 3.05 -16.90 -22.62
C GLN A 231 2.14 -16.61 -23.82
N LYS A 232 0.84 -16.94 -23.74
CA LYS A 232 -0.12 -16.74 -24.83
C LYS A 232 -0.67 -15.32 -24.83
N VAL A 233 -1.05 -14.81 -23.66
CA VAL A 233 -1.79 -13.55 -23.54
C VAL A 233 -0.94 -12.29 -23.57
N TYR A 234 0.34 -12.33 -23.15
CA TYR A 234 1.16 -11.10 -23.07
C TYR A 234 1.30 -10.40 -24.44
N LYS A 235 1.36 -11.16 -25.54
CA LYS A 235 1.46 -10.60 -26.90
C LYS A 235 0.26 -9.72 -27.24
N HIS A 236 -0.92 -10.11 -26.76
CA HIS A 236 -2.14 -9.37 -27.00
C HIS A 236 -2.17 -8.08 -26.16
N SER A 237 -1.78 -8.13 -24.88
CA SER A 237 -1.74 -6.94 -24.02
C SER A 237 -0.72 -5.90 -24.52
N ARG A 238 0.45 -6.33 -24.99
CA ARG A 238 1.48 -5.43 -25.55
C ARG A 238 1.02 -4.68 -26.79
N LYS A 239 0.23 -5.32 -27.67
CA LYS A 239 -0.35 -4.66 -28.85
C LYS A 239 -1.31 -3.53 -28.52
N LEU A 240 -1.73 -3.39 -27.26
CA LEU A 240 -2.64 -2.33 -26.80
C LEU A 240 -1.89 -1.13 -26.20
N ILE A 241 -0.57 -1.23 -26.01
CA ILE A 241 0.24 -0.10 -25.51
C ILE A 241 0.12 1.08 -26.49
N GLY A 242 -0.19 2.27 -25.96
CA GLY A 242 -0.38 3.48 -26.74
C GLY A 242 -1.69 3.59 -27.54
N LYS A 243 -2.55 2.55 -27.53
CA LYS A 243 -3.84 2.59 -28.23
C LYS A 243 -4.92 3.24 -27.37
N LYS A 244 -5.62 4.24 -27.92
CA LYS A 244 -6.85 4.79 -27.32
C LYS A 244 -8.03 3.88 -27.64
N ILE A 245 -8.30 2.92 -26.75
CA ILE A 245 -9.46 2.02 -26.86
C ILE A 245 -10.67 2.73 -26.25
N LYS A 246 -11.73 2.92 -27.05
CA LYS A 246 -13.00 3.44 -26.53
C LYS A 246 -13.66 2.35 -25.67
N PRO A 247 -14.17 2.67 -24.47
CA PRO A 247 -14.89 1.68 -23.67
C PRO A 247 -16.07 1.12 -24.48
N GLU A 248 -16.25 -0.19 -24.41
CA GLU A 248 -17.37 -0.85 -25.07
C GLU A 248 -18.68 -0.28 -24.50
N LYS A 249 -19.57 0.19 -25.39
CA LYS A 249 -20.85 0.75 -24.96
C LYS A 249 -21.62 -0.32 -24.19
N GLN A 250 -22.04 -0.01 -22.96
CA GLN A 250 -22.92 -0.89 -22.20
C GLN A 250 -24.15 -1.24 -23.05
N LYS A 251 -24.35 -2.53 -23.30
CA LYS A 251 -25.54 -3.01 -24.01
C LYS A 251 -26.75 -2.62 -23.16
N LYS A 252 -27.68 -1.84 -23.74
CA LYS A 252 -28.95 -1.49 -23.08
C LYS A 252 -29.65 -2.78 -22.67
N GLN A 253 -29.96 -2.93 -21.37
CA GLN A 253 -30.80 -4.02 -20.90
C GLN A 253 -32.16 -3.93 -21.60
N LYS A 254 -32.63 -5.04 -22.17
CA LYS A 254 -33.99 -5.11 -22.72
C LYS A 254 -34.97 -5.00 -21.55
N LYS A 255 -35.82 -3.97 -21.54
CA LYS A 255 -36.98 -3.90 -20.65
C LYS A 255 -37.83 -5.14 -20.91
N VAL A 256 -37.99 -5.99 -19.90
CA VAL A 256 -39.02 -7.03 -19.90
C VAL A 256 -40.33 -6.31 -19.56
N GLU A 257 -41.12 -5.98 -20.57
CA GLU A 257 -42.48 -5.47 -20.36
C GLU A 257 -43.37 -6.65 -19.95
N ALA A 258 -43.84 -6.65 -18.70
CA ALA A 258 -44.89 -7.54 -18.27
C ALA A 258 -46.15 -7.19 -19.07
N ARG A 259 -46.54 -8.08 -19.99
CA ARG A 259 -47.89 -8.03 -20.58
C ARG A 259 -48.87 -8.38 -19.47
N LEU A 260 -49.55 -7.37 -18.93
CA LEU A 260 -50.81 -7.57 -18.22
C LEU A 260 -51.82 -7.99 -19.29
N ASN A 261 -52.09 -9.29 -19.37
CA ASN A 261 -53.26 -9.78 -20.10
C ASN A 261 -54.50 -9.30 -19.34
N GLY A 262 -55.39 -8.61 -20.05
CA GLY A 262 -56.70 -8.20 -19.56
C GLY A 262 -57.69 -9.34 -19.45
#